data_AF-A0A7Y7BD61-F1
#
_entry.id   AF-A0A7Y7BD61-F1
#
_cell.length_a   1.000
_cell.length_b   1.000
_cell.length_c   1.000
_cell.angle_alpha   90.00
_cell.angle_beta   90.00
_cell.angle_gamma   90.00
#
_symmetry.space_group_name_H-M   'P 1'
#
loop_
_entity.id
_entity.type
_entity.pdbx_description
1 polymer ?
#
loop_
_entity_poly.entity_id
_entity_poly.type
_entity_poly.pdbx_seq_one_letter_code
_entity_poly.pdbx_strand_id
1 'polypeptide(L)' 'CKDYIAMTQIYMSQAVEKINAAAKEAIGSFTKGDEQKVMLMGLKRFTKMDLVNVKELRRQVADTMIAKGKYPYFFG' A
#
# COMPACT_ATOMS: atom_id res chain seq x y z
N CYS A 1 16.29 -0.11 12.48
CA CYS A 1 15.98 -0.08 11.03
C CYS A 1 14.77 -0.94 10.64
N LYS A 2 14.57 -2.12 11.25
CA LYS A 2 13.46 -3.04 10.91
C LYS A 2 12.07 -2.39 10.93
N ASP A 3 11.80 -1.54 11.91
CA ASP A 3 10.50 -0.84 12.01
C ASP A 3 10.26 0.16 10.89
N TYR A 4 11.29 0.87 10.43
CA TYR A 4 11.18 1.79 9.30
C TYR A 4 10.84 1.06 8.00
N ILE A 5 11.41 -0.14 7.81
CA ILE A 5 11.09 -1.01 6.68
C ILE A 5 9.64 -1.50 6.80
N ALA A 6 9.23 -1.97 7.98
CA ALA A 6 7.87 -2.43 8.24
C ALA A 6 6.84 -1.31 8.00
N MET A 7 7.08 -0.11 8.51
CA MET A 7 6.23 1.06 8.29
C MET A 7 6.12 1.41 6.80
N THR A 8 7.25 1.41 6.07
CA THR A 8 7.27 1.68 4.63
C THR A 8 6.46 0.63 3.86
N GLN A 9 6.61 -0.66 4.18
CA GLN A 9 5.86 -1.74 3.56
C GLN A 9 4.34 -1.63 3.82
N ILE A 10 3.95 -1.33 5.06
CA ILE A 10 2.55 -1.10 5.45
C ILE A 10 1.96 0.08 4.67
N TYR A 11 2.72 1.18 4.55
CA TYR A 11 2.28 2.37 3.86
C TYR A 11 2.11 2.13 2.36
N MET A 12 3.12 1.51 1.74
CA MET A 12 3.13 1.26 0.30
C MET A 12 2.01 0.30 -0.12
N SER A 13 1.74 -0.75 0.65
CA SER A 13 0.60 -1.65 0.42
C SER A 13 -0.74 -0.89 0.37
N GLN A 14 -0.99 -0.02 1.35
CA GLN A 14 -2.23 0.78 1.38
C GLN A 14 -2.27 1.84 0.28
N ALA A 15 -1.15 2.46 -0.06
CA ALA A 15 -1.06 3.46 -1.12
C ALA A 15 -1.40 2.84 -2.48
N VAL A 16 -0.85 1.66 -2.78
CA VAL A 16 -1.11 0.93 -4.03
C VAL A 16 -2.58 0.51 -4.14
N GLU A 17 -3.20 0.05 -3.05
CA GLU A 17 -4.63 -0.28 -3.02
C GLU A 17 -5.51 0.92 -3.33
N LYS A 18 -5.21 2.09 -2.73
CA LYS A 18 -5.92 3.34 -3.00
C LYS A 18 -5.80 3.76 -4.47
N ILE A 19 -4.59 3.70 -5.03
CA ILE A 19 -4.33 4.01 -6.43
C ILE A 19 -5.13 3.07 -7.34
N ASN A 20 -5.13 1.77 -7.04
CA ASN A 20 -5.85 0.77 -7.83
C ASN A 20 -7.37 1.00 -7.83
N ALA A 21 -7.95 1.32 -6.67
CA ALA A 21 -9.37 1.65 -6.56
C ALA A 21 -9.74 2.90 -7.37
N ALA A 22 -9.02 4.01 -7.14
CA ALA A 22 -9.28 5.28 -7.84
C ALA A 22 -9.09 5.16 -9.36
N ALA A 23 -8.06 4.43 -9.81
CA ALA A 23 -7.81 4.24 -11.22
C ALA A 23 -8.87 3.36 -11.91
N LYS A 24 -9.42 2.34 -11.22
CA LYS A 24 -10.53 1.54 -11.76
C LYS A 24 -11.79 2.38 -11.97
N GLU A 25 -12.13 3.23 -10.99
CA GLU A 25 -13.26 4.14 -11.09
C GLU A 25 -13.06 5.14 -12.25
N ALA A 26 -11.86 5.72 -12.36
CA ALA A 26 -11.51 6.60 -13.46
C ALA A 26 -11.63 5.89 -14.82
N ILE A 27 -11.00 4.74 -15.02
CA ILE A 27 -11.05 3.99 -16.29
C ILE A 27 -12.51 3.66 -16.68
N GLY A 28 -13.34 3.29 -15.70
CA GLY A 28 -14.76 3.01 -15.91
C GLY A 28 -15.60 4.23 -16.31
N SER A 29 -15.15 5.45 -16.01
CA SER A 29 -15.92 6.66 -16.33
C SER A 29 -15.72 7.14 -17.77
N PHE A 30 -14.56 6.88 -18.40
CA PHE A 30 -14.25 7.42 -19.73
C PHE A 30 -13.96 6.37 -20.82
N THR A 31 -13.82 5.08 -20.50
CA THR A 31 -13.59 4.03 -21.52
C THR A 31 -14.60 2.91 -21.46
N LYS A 32 -14.85 2.25 -22.60
CA LYS A 32 -15.73 1.09 -22.74
C LYS A 32 -15.13 0.06 -23.70
N GLY A 33 -15.57 -1.19 -23.61
CA GLY A 33 -15.18 -2.24 -24.56
C GLY A 33 -13.70 -2.63 -24.43
N ASP A 34 -13.00 -2.73 -25.56
CA ASP A 34 -11.65 -3.29 -25.58
C ASP A 34 -10.57 -2.33 -25.06
N GLU A 35 -10.74 -1.02 -25.25
CA GLU A 35 -9.84 -0.01 -24.67
C GLU A 35 -9.83 -0.08 -23.14
N GLN A 36 -11.01 -0.28 -22.54
CA GLN A 36 -11.15 -0.45 -21.10
C GLN A 36 -10.38 -1.67 -20.60
N LYS A 37 -10.45 -2.80 -21.31
CA LYS A 37 -9.71 -4.02 -20.95
C LYS A 37 -8.21 -3.79 -21.00
N VAL A 38 -7.70 -3.10 -22.02
CA VAL A 38 -6.28 -2.77 -22.15
C VAL A 38 -5.81 -1.88 -21.00
N MET A 39 -6.58 -0.84 -20.65
CA MET A 39 -6.25 0.04 -19.54
C MET A 39 -6.26 -0.69 -18.18
N LEU A 40 -7.23 -1.57 -17.95
CA LEU A 40 -7.29 -2.39 -16.74
C LEU A 40 -6.10 -3.37 -16.64
N MET A 41 -5.64 -3.93 -17.77
CA MET A 41 -4.43 -4.76 -17.78
C MET A 41 -3.16 -3.95 -17.46
N GLY A 42 -3.05 -2.73 -18.01
CA GLY A 42 -1.97 -1.80 -17.68
C GLY A 42 -1.96 -1.47 -16.19
N LEU A 43 -3.13 -1.10 -15.65
CA LEU A 43 -3.30 -0.80 -14.22
C LEU A 43 -2.85 -1.96 -13.33
N LYS A 44 -3.24 -3.20 -13.66
CA LYS A 44 -2.83 -4.40 -12.93
C LYS A 44 -1.30 -4.57 -12.90
N ARG A 45 -0.60 -4.21 -13.98
CA ARG A 45 0.86 -4.32 -14.06
C ARG A 45 1.57 -3.23 -13.26
N PHE A 46 1.05 -2.00 -13.27
CA PHE A 46 1.62 -0.89 -12.50
C PHE A 46 1.35 -0.96 -11.00
N THR A 47 0.24 -1.58 -10.59
CA THR A 47 -0.13 -1.78 -9.18
C THR A 47 0.26 -3.15 -8.63
N LYS A 48 1.09 -3.91 -9.36
CA LYS A 48 1.54 -5.22 -8.91
C LYS A 48 2.47 -5.04 -7.72
N MET A 49 2.04 -5.56 -6.57
CA MET A 49 2.82 -5.57 -5.35
C MET A 49 2.75 -6.98 -4.73
N ASP A 50 3.86 -7.41 -4.12
CA ASP A 50 3.89 -8.68 -3.40
C ASP A 50 3.03 -8.61 -2.14
N LEU A 51 2.38 -9.72 -1.82
CA LEU A 51 1.56 -9.82 -0.61
C LEU A 51 2.47 -9.80 0.61
N VAL A 52 2.36 -8.73 1.39
CA VAL A 52 3.04 -8.57 2.68
C VAL A 52 2.05 -8.82 3.81
N ASN A 53 2.51 -9.50 4.87
CA ASN A 53 1.70 -9.70 6.07
C ASN A 53 1.61 -8.41 6.89
N VAL A 54 0.77 -7.47 6.45
CA VAL A 54 0.60 -6.16 7.10
C VAL A 54 0.18 -6.27 8.57
N LYS A 55 -0.50 -7.36 8.96
CA LYS A 55 -0.89 -7.60 10.35
C LYS A 55 0.32 -7.79 11.25
N GLU A 56 1.27 -8.59 10.82
CA GLU A 56 2.51 -8.86 11.57
C GLU A 56 3.41 -7.63 11.61
N LEU A 57 3.56 -6.93 10.48
CA LEU A 57 4.33 -5.69 10.42
C LEU A 57 3.74 -4.62 11.35
N ARG A 58 2.41 -4.48 11.42
CA ARG A 58 1.74 -3.55 12.34
C ARG A 58 1.98 -3.93 13.80
N ARG A 59 1.95 -5.22 14.13
CA ARG A 59 2.25 -5.72 15.49
C ARG A 59 3.68 -5.39 15.88
N GLN A 60 4.65 -5.65 15.00
CA GLN A 60 6.05 -5.32 15.26
C GLN A 60 6.24 -3.83 15.61
N VAL A 61 5.65 -2.93 14.82
CA VAL A 61 5.71 -1.48 15.07
C VAL A 61 5.00 -1.12 16.39
N ALA A 62 3.84 -1.72 16.66
CA ALA A 62 3.09 -1.50 17.89
C ALA A 62 3.86 -1.98 19.14
N ASP A 63 4.51 -3.14 19.08
CA ASP A 63 5.31 -3.69 20.19
C ASP A 63 6.46 -2.74 20.56
N THR A 64 7.15 -2.18 19.56
CA THR A 64 8.19 -1.16 19.80
C THR A 64 7.61 0.12 20.42
N MET A 65 6.45 0.57 19.97
CA MET A 65 5.79 1.77 20.52
C MET A 65 5.35 1.56 21.97
N ILE A 66 4.76 0.39 22.28
CA ILE A 66 4.31 0.02 23.63
C ILE A 66 5.51 -0.07 24.57
N ALA A 67 6.59 -0.75 24.16
CA ALA A 67 7.80 -0.89 24.98
C ALA A 67 8.44 0.46 25.34
N LYS A 68 8.30 1.47 24.47
CA LYS A 68 8.87 2.81 24.70
C LYS A 68 7.89 3.80 25.33
N GLY A 69 6.58 3.48 25.35
CA GLY A 69 5.52 4.34 25.88
C GLY A 69 5.35 5.68 25.16
N LYS A 70 5.94 5.83 23.97
CA LYS A 70 5.94 7.06 23.16
C LYS A 70 6.14 6.71 21.70
N TYR A 71 5.89 7.66 20.81
CA TYR A 71 6.24 7.54 19.39
C TYR A 71 7.78 7.62 19.23
N PRO A 72 8.47 6.52 18.90
CA PRO A 72 9.93 6.45 18.99
C PRO A 72 10.64 6.68 17.64
N TYR A 73 9.91 7.20 16.66
CA TYR A 73 10.39 7.42 15.30
C TYR A 73 10.52 8.92 15.06
N PHE A 74 11.61 9.51 15.52
CA PHE A 74 11.96 10.89 15.23
C PHE A 74 13.38 10.93 14.66
N PHE A 75 13.61 11.79 13.68
CA PHE A 75 14.95 12.21 13.29
C PHE A 75 15.40 13.25 14.32
N GLY A 76 16.02 12.78 15.40
CA GLY A 76 16.58 13.62 16.46
C GLY A 76 17.80 12.93 17.04
#